data_AF-A0ABD0NW03-F1
#
_entry.id   AF-A0ABD0NW03-F1
#
_cell.length_a   1.000
_cell.length_b   1.000
_cell.length_c   1.000
_cell.angle_alpha   90.00
_cell.angle_beta   90.00
_cell.angle_gamma   90.00
#
_symmetry.space_group_name_H-M   'P 1'
#
loop_
_entity.id
_entity.type
_entity.pdbx_description
1 polymer ?
#
loop_
_entity_poly.entity_id
_entity_poly.type
_entity_poly.pdbx_seq_one_letter_code
_entity_poly.pdbx_strand_id
1 'polypeptide(L)'
;DQVVTLQAIPSQEDDPNLTLLCPVCILRIYLERSQHFRRSNQLFVCYGGQQKGKAVSKLRISHWIVDAIRTAYQARGLPCVVR
;
A
#
# COMPACT_ATOMS: atom_id res chain seq x y z
N ASP A 1 -5.65 -8.75 -21.26
CA ASP A 1 -5.30 -8.68 -19.83
C ASP A 1 -4.34 -9.78 -19.45
N GLN A 2 -3.11 -9.43 -19.05
CA GLN A 2 -2.14 -10.40 -18.54
C GLN A 2 -2.39 -10.58 -17.04
N VAL A 3 -2.75 -11.80 -16.63
CA VAL A 3 -2.90 -12.14 -15.21
C VAL A 3 -1.51 -12.46 -14.66
N VAL A 4 -1.01 -11.61 -13.76
CA VAL A 4 0.26 -11.84 -13.05
C VAL A 4 -0.05 -12.48 -11.72
N THR A 5 0.43 -13.70 -11.51
CA THR A 5 0.35 -14.38 -10.21
C THR A 5 1.51 -13.94 -9.33
N LEU A 6 1.22 -13.21 -8.26
CA LEU A 6 2.22 -12.83 -7.27
C LEU A 6 2.41 -13.95 -6.26
N GLN A 7 3.64 -14.40 -6.06
CA GLN A 7 3.99 -15.35 -5.01
C GLN A 7 4.55 -14.61 -3.80
N ALA A 8 4.21 -15.08 -2.60
CA ALA A 8 4.76 -14.53 -1.37
C ALA A 8 6.25 -14.85 -1.28
N ILE A 9 7.03 -13.89 -0.78
CA ILE A 9 8.43 -14.16 -0.40
C ILE A 9 8.36 -15.18 0.75
N PRO A 10 9.05 -16.33 0.64
CA PRO A 10 9.08 -17.32 1.70
C PRO A 10 9.58 -16.64 2.97
N SER A 11 8.72 -16.62 3.98
CA SER A 11 9.02 -16.01 5.27
C SER A 11 10.02 -16.92 5.96
N GLN A 12 11.25 -16.48 6.14
CA GLN A 12 12.18 -17.12 7.05
C GLN A 12 11.69 -16.79 8.47
N GLU A 13 10.72 -17.58 8.93
CA GLU A 13 10.12 -17.66 10.28
C GLU A 13 9.83 -16.32 10.99
N ASP A 14 8.55 -15.99 11.10
CA ASP A 14 7.95 -15.08 12.10
C ASP A 14 8.52 -13.67 12.32
N ASP A 15 9.37 -13.13 11.43
CA ASP A 15 9.74 -11.71 11.55
C ASP A 15 8.60 -10.81 11.00
N PRO A 16 7.92 -10.02 11.86
CA PRO A 16 6.88 -9.10 11.42
C PRO A 16 7.42 -8.04 10.43
N ASN A 17 8.72 -7.72 10.48
CA ASN A 17 9.33 -6.78 9.54
C ASN A 17 9.47 -7.37 8.14
N LEU A 18 9.86 -8.65 8.03
CA LEU A 18 9.89 -9.35 6.74
C LEU A 18 8.49 -9.47 6.12
N THR A 19 7.45 -9.60 6.96
CA THR A 19 6.06 -9.58 6.50
C THR A 19 5.69 -8.23 5.85
N LEU A 20 6.17 -7.11 6.40
CA LEU A 20 5.95 -5.77 5.83
C LEU A 20 6.72 -5.55 4.52
N LEU A 21 7.82 -6.28 4.31
CA LEU A 21 8.62 -6.22 3.08
C LEU A 21 8.05 -7.10 1.96
N CYS A 22 7.21 -8.10 2.28
CA CYS A 22 6.59 -8.97 1.29
C CYS A 22 5.36 -8.30 0.63
N PRO A 23 5.39 -8.00 -0.68
CA PRO A 23 4.28 -7.32 -1.35
C PRO A 23 2.97 -8.10 -1.30
N VAL A 24 3.03 -9.44 -1.33
CA VAL A 24 1.83 -10.27 -1.26
C VAL A 24 1.20 -10.20 0.14
N CYS A 25 2.00 -10.32 1.19
CA CYS A 25 1.50 -10.29 2.56
C CYS A 25 0.90 -8.93 2.90
N ILE A 26 1.59 -7.83 2.55
CA ILE A 26 1.09 -6.49 2.85
C ILE A 26 -0.20 -6.16 2.08
N LEU A 27 -0.34 -6.65 0.84
CA LEU A 27 -1.57 -6.49 0.07
C LEU A 27 -2.73 -7.30 0.67
N ARG A 28 -2.49 -8.51 1.18
CA ARG A 28 -3.51 -9.28 1.90
C ARG A 28 -4.01 -8.54 3.14
N ILE A 29 -3.10 -8.01 3.96
CA ILE A 29 -3.44 -7.21 5.14
C ILE A 29 -4.25 -5.96 4.75
N TYR A 30 -3.86 -5.29 3.66
CA TYR A 30 -4.60 -4.13 3.16
C TYR A 30 -6.03 -4.50 2.71
N LEU A 31 -6.19 -5.61 1.99
CA LEU A 31 -7.50 -6.09 1.56
C LEU A 31 -8.39 -6.41 2.74
N GLU A 32 -7.88 -7.13 3.73
CA GLU A 32 -8.60 -7.47 4.96
C GLU A 32 -9.04 -6.21 5.72
N ARG A 33 -8.14 -5.25 5.93
CA ARG A 33 -8.47 -3.99 6.63
C ARG A 33 -9.46 -3.12 5.86
N SER A 34 -9.44 -3.18 4.53
CA SER A 34 -10.34 -2.38 3.68
C SER A 34 -11.68 -3.05 3.37
N GLN A 35 -11.85 -4.33 3.70
CA GLN A 35 -12.99 -5.15 3.27
C GLN A 35 -14.36 -4.53 3.62
N HIS A 36 -14.50 -4.02 4.83
CA HIS A 36 -15.78 -3.60 5.40
C HIS A 36 -16.35 -2.32 4.79
N PHE A 37 -15.54 -1.55 4.06
CA PHE A 37 -15.98 -0.31 3.42
C PHE A 37 -15.71 -0.25 1.92
N ARG A 38 -15.16 -1.31 1.34
CA ARG A 38 -14.81 -1.37 -0.08
C ARG A 38 -16.07 -1.31 -0.95
N ARG A 39 -16.05 -0.44 -1.96
CA ARG A 39 -17.12 -0.24 -2.96
C ARG A 39 -16.59 -0.35 -4.39
N SER A 40 -15.38 -0.89 -4.56
CA SER A 40 -14.71 -1.03 -5.85
C SER A 40 -13.85 -2.30 -5.89
N ASN A 41 -13.78 -2.90 -7.07
CA ASN A 41 -12.93 -4.05 -7.36
C ASN A 41 -11.46 -3.66 -7.63
N GLN A 42 -11.14 -2.37 -7.70
CA GLN A 42 -9.76 -1.89 -7.83
C GLN A 42 -8.97 -2.19 -6.55
N LEU A 43 -7.68 -2.55 -6.68
CA LEU A 43 -6.85 -2.94 -5.52
C LEU A 43 -6.87 -1.87 -4.41
N PHE A 44 -6.61 -0.61 -4.75
CA PHE A 44 -6.59 0.50 -3.80
C PHE A 44 -7.91 1.26 -3.75
N VAL A 45 -8.38 1.52 -2.53
CA VAL A 45 -9.59 2.30 -2.24
C VAL A 45 -9.31 3.48 -1.31
N CYS A 46 -10.06 4.56 -1.51
CA CYS A 46 -10.06 5.72 -0.64
C CYS A 46 -10.54 5.32 0.76
N TYR A 47 -9.88 5.78 1.82
CA TYR A 47 -10.17 5.36 3.20
C TYR A 47 -10.91 6.42 4.04
N GLY A 48 -11.07 7.65 3.54
CA GLY A 48 -11.64 8.78 4.29
C GLY A 48 -12.65 9.61 3.48
N GLY A 49 -13.44 10.40 4.21
CA GLY A 49 -14.41 11.34 3.66
C GLY A 49 -15.51 10.69 2.81
N GLN A 50 -16.14 11.50 1.96
CA GLN A 50 -17.25 11.09 1.08
C GLN A 50 -16.85 10.07 0.01
N GLN A 51 -15.54 9.88 -0.23
CA GLN A 51 -15.02 8.95 -1.22
C GLN A 51 -14.63 7.59 -0.63
N LYS A 52 -14.83 7.37 0.68
CA LYS A 52 -14.47 6.12 1.35
C LYS A 52 -15.06 4.91 0.60
N GLY A 53 -14.19 3.95 0.29
CA GLY A 53 -14.53 2.72 -0.42
C GLY A 53 -14.42 2.77 -1.94
N LYS A 54 -14.37 3.96 -2.55
CA LYS A 54 -14.24 4.09 -4.01
C LYS A 54 -12.78 3.89 -4.45
N ALA A 55 -12.60 3.57 -5.73
CA ALA A 55 -11.27 3.41 -6.32
C ALA A 55 -10.41 4.68 -6.13
N VAL A 56 -9.12 4.49 -5.84
CA VAL A 56 -8.14 5.58 -5.82
C VAL A 56 -7.70 5.89 -7.25
N SER A 57 -7.56 7.17 -7.59
CA SER A 57 -7.01 7.58 -8.89
C SER A 57 -5.50 7.33 -8.96
N LYS A 58 -4.97 7.10 -10.16
CA LYS A 58 -3.53 6.93 -10.39
C LYS A 58 -2.71 8.09 -9.81
N LEU A 59 -3.16 9.33 -10.03
CA LEU A 59 -2.53 10.53 -9.49
C LEU A 59 -2.45 10.51 -7.95
N ARG A 60 -3.53 10.09 -7.29
CA ARG A 60 -3.55 10.02 -5.82
C ARG A 60 -2.62 8.94 -5.29
N ILE A 61 -2.51 7.79 -5.97
CA ILE A 61 -1.52 6.75 -5.64
C ILE A 61 -0.10 7.30 -5.81
N SER A 62 0.19 8.01 -6.90
CA SER A 62 1.50 8.64 -7.12
C SER A 62 1.87 9.61 -5.98
N HIS A 63 0.93 10.47 -5.55
CA HIS A 63 1.16 11.34 -4.41
C HIS A 63 1.40 10.57 -3.10
N TRP A 64 0.64 9.50 -2.84
CA TRP A 64 0.87 8.67 -1.65
C TRP A 64 2.26 8.06 -1.60
N ILE A 65 2.80 7.61 -2.74
CA ILE A 65 4.15 7.05 -2.82
C ILE A 65 5.19 8.13 -2.51
N VAL A 66 5.06 9.30 -3.12
CA VAL A 66 5.97 10.44 -2.87
C VAL A 66 5.92 10.87 -1.41
N ASP A 67 4.72 11.01 -0.84
CA ASP A 67 4.53 11.40 0.56
C ASP A 67 5.10 10.35 1.53
N ALA A 68 4.93 9.06 1.23
CA ALA A 68 5.49 7.98 2.03
C ALA A 68 7.03 8.02 2.02
N ILE A 69 7.65 8.21 0.85
CA ILE A 69 9.11 8.35 0.74
C ILE A 69 9.56 9.59 1.51
N ARG A 70 8.90 10.73 1.33
CA ARG A 70 9.24 11.97 2.04
C ARG A 70 9.18 11.78 3.56
N THR A 71 8.11 11.15 4.05
CA THR A 71 7.92 10.87 5.47
C THR A 71 9.02 9.96 6.02
N ALA A 72 9.45 8.94 5.27
CA ALA A 72 10.53 8.04 5.68
C ALA A 72 11.89 8.77 5.81
N TYR A 73 12.20 9.68 4.88
CA TYR A 73 13.42 10.51 4.98
C TYR A 73 13.35 11.48 6.16
N GLN A 74 12.22 12.16 6.34
CA GLN A 74 12.00 13.08 7.46
C GLN A 74 12.12 12.37 8.82
N ALA A 75 11.54 11.17 8.95
CA ALA A 75 11.63 10.36 10.18
C ALA A 75 13.09 9.98 10.52
N ARG A 76 13.99 9.95 9.53
CA ARG A 76 15.42 9.70 9.71
C ARG A 76 16.26 10.98 9.82
N GLY A 77 15.64 12.16 9.79
CA GLY A 77 16.34 13.44 9.78
C GLY A 77 17.14 13.71 8.50
N LEU A 78 16.83 13.01 7.40
CA LEU A 78 17.54 13.13 6.12
C LEU A 78 16.80 14.08 5.17
N PRO A 79 17.52 14.84 4.32
CA PRO A 79 16.89 15.64 3.27
C PRO A 79 16.22 14.72 2.23
N CYS A 80 14.94 14.97 1.94
CA CYS A 80 14.23 14.26 0.88
C CYS A 80 14.46 14.93 -0.47
N VAL A 81 14.93 14.17 -1.45
CA VAL A 81 15.18 14.66 -2.83
C VAL A 81 14.02 14.38 -3.79
N VAL A 82 12.95 13.73 -3.33
CA VAL A 82 11.79 13.40 -4.15
C VAL A 82 10.86 14.62 -4.23
N ARG A 83 10.71 15.13 -5.45
CA ARG A 83 9.79 16.22 -5.79
C ARG A 83 8.37 15.70 -5.93
#